data_AF-A0A1X7IGP7-F1
#
_entry.id   AF-A0A1X7IGP7-F1
#
_cell.length_a   1.000
_cell.length_b   1.000
_cell.length_c   1.000
_cell.angle_alpha   90.00
_cell.angle_beta   90.00
_cell.angle_gamma   90.00
#
_symmetry.space_group_name_H-M   'P 1'
#
loop_
_entity.id
_entity.type
_entity.pdbx_description
1 polymer ?
#
loop_
_entity_poly.entity_id
_entity_poly.type
_entity_poly.pdbx_seq_one_letter_code
_entity_poly.pdbx_strand_id
1 'polypeptide(L)'
;MVDQLSLFSGDPSETVEEAPQETITYTRDKKKHNGRNALPEHLPVREIIIEPEEDTAGLKKIGEEVTETLEYTPASLIKRRTIRPKYAKADGQGVLIAPLPTRPIDKSIAEACLLAHILVGKYIDHLPFFRQIQMFKRDFGWEPAQSTMGDWMASCCQLLEPLYNTLKQKILASDYIQADESPIKVLDSDKKGSTHQGYQWVYHDPVQKLVLFNYRKGRGQNGPKELLADYHGYLQCDGYTVYDKIGTDPKITLAGCLVHARRKFHDALDSDKKHWPSLGRSIWKNARSRKRPKMTLKRGKHSAT
;
A
#
# COMPACT_ATOMS: atom_id res chain seq x y z
N MET A 1 -41.59 -52.21 -11.47
CA MET A 1 -40.94 -52.34 -10.15
C MET A 1 -39.62 -51.62 -10.29
N VAL A 2 -39.43 -50.40 -9.78
CA VAL A 2 -39.41 -50.03 -8.37
C VAL A 2 -39.89 -48.57 -8.25
N ASP A 3 -40.62 -48.29 -7.17
CA ASP A 3 -41.00 -46.96 -6.71
C ASP A 3 -39.85 -45.95 -6.74
N GLN A 4 -40.13 -44.78 -7.30
CA GLN A 4 -39.50 -43.55 -6.84
C GLN A 4 -40.61 -42.62 -6.37
N LEU A 5 -40.71 -42.52 -5.04
CA LEU A 5 -41.71 -41.76 -4.31
C LEU A 5 -41.83 -40.32 -4.80
N SER A 6 -43.06 -39.94 -5.14
CA SER A 6 -43.54 -38.57 -5.18
C SER A 6 -43.45 -37.97 -3.78
N LEU A 7 -42.55 -37.00 -3.58
CA LEU A 7 -42.34 -36.32 -2.30
C LEU A 7 -43.43 -35.28 -1.96
N PHE A 8 -44.48 -35.18 -2.77
CA PHE A 8 -45.57 -34.24 -2.58
C PHE A 8 -46.91 -34.91 -2.89
N SER A 9 -47.22 -35.95 -2.12
CA SER A 9 -48.57 -36.48 -2.00
C SER A 9 -49.32 -35.60 -0.99
N GLY A 10 -50.44 -35.05 -1.44
CA GLY A 10 -51.29 -34.18 -0.64
C GLY A 10 -51.92 -34.87 0.56
N ASP A 11 -52.22 -34.05 1.57
CA ASP A 11 -53.07 -34.34 2.70
C ASP A 11 -53.75 -33.01 3.14
N PRO A 12 -54.82 -33.03 3.95
CA PRO A 12 -56.18 -32.75 3.49
C PRO A 12 -56.60 -31.28 3.56
N SER A 13 -57.65 -30.98 2.80
CA SER A 13 -58.41 -29.73 2.84
C SER A 13 -59.00 -29.46 4.23
N GLU A 14 -58.32 -28.65 5.05
CA GLU A 14 -58.94 -27.92 6.14
C GLU A 14 -59.61 -26.65 5.59
N THR A 15 -60.93 -26.59 5.67
CA THR A 15 -61.71 -25.36 5.45
C THR A 15 -61.41 -24.36 6.56
N VAL A 16 -60.60 -23.34 6.24
CA VAL A 16 -60.31 -22.21 7.11
C VAL A 16 -61.36 -21.11 6.87
N GLU A 17 -62.06 -20.70 7.91
CA GLU A 17 -62.97 -19.55 7.89
C GLU A 17 -62.20 -18.26 7.52
N GLU A 18 -62.66 -17.53 6.50
CA GLU A 18 -62.05 -16.27 6.07
C GLU A 18 -62.30 -15.15 7.11
N ALA A 19 -61.28 -14.86 7.91
CA ALA A 19 -61.20 -13.62 8.68
C ALA A 19 -61.00 -12.42 7.72
N PRO A 20 -61.52 -11.21 8.05
CA PRO A 20 -61.46 -10.06 7.16
C PRO A 20 -60.00 -9.68 6.85
N GLN A 21 -59.62 -9.79 5.58
CA GLN A 21 -58.30 -9.38 5.10
C GLN A 21 -58.28 -7.86 4.87
N GLU A 22 -57.54 -7.13 5.69
CA GLU A 22 -57.15 -5.76 5.38
C GLU A 22 -55.98 -5.77 4.39
N THR A 23 -56.19 -5.22 3.19
CA THR A 23 -55.12 -5.06 2.20
C THR A 23 -54.26 -3.87 2.58
N ILE A 24 -53.14 -4.12 3.27
CA ILE A 24 -52.14 -3.09 3.55
C ILE A 24 -51.34 -2.84 2.27
N THR A 25 -51.67 -1.75 1.56
CA THR A 25 -50.86 -1.27 0.43
C THR A 25 -49.64 -0.53 1.00
N TYR A 26 -48.48 -1.17 1.00
CA TYR A 26 -47.23 -0.50 1.31
C TYR A 26 -46.47 -0.17 0.02
N THR A 27 -46.15 1.11 -0.18
CA THR A 27 -45.15 1.53 -1.17
C THR A 27 -43.77 1.25 -0.59
N ARG A 28 -43.06 0.29 -1.17
CA ARG A 28 -41.63 0.11 -0.92
C ARG A 28 -40.87 0.95 -1.93
N ASP A 29 -40.09 1.91 -1.45
CA ASP A 29 -39.07 2.55 -2.29
C ASP A 29 -38.14 1.45 -2.80
N LYS A 30 -38.21 1.16 -4.10
CA LYS A 30 -37.15 0.41 -4.77
C LYS A 30 -35.89 1.24 -4.59
N LYS A 31 -34.99 0.77 -3.72
CA LYS A 31 -33.61 1.28 -3.70
C LYS A 31 -33.13 1.21 -5.15
N LYS A 32 -32.83 2.38 -5.74
CA LYS A 32 -32.09 2.47 -6.99
C LYS A 32 -30.85 1.62 -6.75
N HIS A 33 -30.75 0.48 -7.43
CA HIS A 33 -29.47 -0.21 -7.49
C HIS A 33 -28.52 0.82 -8.06
N ASN A 34 -27.48 1.19 -7.30
CA ASN A 34 -26.35 1.89 -7.90
C ASN A 34 -25.93 0.99 -9.07
N GLY A 35 -26.05 1.52 -10.29
CA GLY A 35 -25.64 0.81 -11.49
C GLY A 35 -24.16 0.43 -11.40
N ARG A 36 -23.64 -0.23 -12.43
CA ARG A 36 -22.20 -0.49 -12.50
C ARG A 36 -21.44 0.84 -12.39
N ASN A 37 -20.33 0.84 -11.64
CA ASN A 37 -19.44 1.99 -11.60
C ASN A 37 -18.98 2.29 -13.04
N ALA A 38 -19.00 3.57 -13.42
CA ALA A 38 -18.49 4.00 -14.71
C ALA A 38 -17.02 3.58 -14.88
N LEU A 39 -16.66 3.18 -16.09
CA LEU A 39 -15.28 2.86 -16.41
C LEU A 39 -14.45 4.16 -16.45
N PRO A 40 -13.15 4.12 -16.07
CA PRO A 40 -12.32 5.32 -16.10
C PRO A 40 -12.10 5.85 -17.52
N GLU A 41 -12.35 7.14 -17.74
CA GLU A 41 -12.27 7.81 -19.06
C GLU A 41 -10.86 7.83 -19.69
N HIS A 42 -9.81 7.63 -18.88
CA HIS A 42 -8.43 7.66 -19.34
C HIS A 42 -7.94 6.31 -19.91
N LEU A 43 -8.79 5.27 -19.91
CA LEU A 43 -8.43 3.98 -20.49
C LEU A 43 -8.42 4.08 -22.03
N PRO A 44 -7.46 3.43 -22.71
CA PRO A 44 -7.48 3.34 -24.16
C PRO A 44 -8.71 2.55 -24.63
N VAL A 45 -9.46 3.11 -25.58
CA VAL A 45 -10.69 2.50 -26.12
C VAL A 45 -10.39 1.83 -27.46
N ARG A 46 -10.84 0.58 -27.61
CA ARG A 46 -10.87 -0.13 -28.88
C ARG A 46 -12.34 -0.35 -29.28
N GLU A 47 -12.76 0.30 -30.35
CA GLU A 47 -14.12 0.18 -30.86
C GLU A 47 -14.22 -1.00 -31.83
N ILE A 48 -15.26 -1.81 -31.65
CA ILE A 48 -15.65 -2.87 -32.58
C ILE A 48 -17.09 -2.57 -32.98
N ILE A 49 -17.29 -2.14 -34.23
CA ILE A 49 -18.62 -1.88 -34.78
C ILE A 49 -19.16 -3.20 -35.34
N ILE A 50 -20.32 -3.61 -34.86
CA ILE A 50 -21.04 -4.79 -35.35
C ILE A 50 -22.22 -4.26 -36.16
N GLU A 51 -22.15 -4.40 -37.48
CA GLU A 51 -23.24 -4.04 -38.39
C GLU A 51 -24.26 -5.18 -38.51
N PRO A 52 -25.54 -4.90 -38.79
CA PRO A 52 -26.55 -5.92 -39.08
C PRO A 52 -26.15 -6.79 -40.29
N GLU A 53 -26.57 -8.07 -40.27
CA GLU A 53 -26.32 -9.00 -41.40
C GLU A 53 -27.16 -8.66 -42.64
N GLU A 54 -28.27 -7.94 -42.47
CA GLU A 54 -29.15 -7.48 -43.56
C GLU A 54 -28.59 -6.25 -44.28
N ASP A 55 -28.92 -6.09 -45.57
CA ASP A 55 -28.50 -4.92 -46.34
C ASP A 55 -29.16 -3.65 -45.78
N THR A 56 -28.32 -2.73 -45.30
CA THR A 56 -28.73 -1.48 -44.68
C THR A 56 -28.88 -0.33 -45.69
N ALA A 57 -28.71 -0.58 -46.99
CA ALA A 57 -28.86 0.42 -48.04
C ALA A 57 -30.26 1.08 -48.02
N GLY A 58 -30.30 2.40 -47.79
CA GLY A 58 -31.54 3.19 -47.74
C GLY A 58 -32.17 3.32 -46.35
N LEU A 59 -31.62 2.66 -45.33
CA LEU A 59 -32.02 2.81 -43.94
C LEU A 59 -31.29 3.97 -43.26
N LYS A 60 -31.93 4.63 -42.30
CA LYS A 60 -31.34 5.71 -41.50
C LYS A 60 -30.96 5.19 -40.11
N LYS A 61 -29.70 5.32 -39.71
CA LYS A 61 -29.24 5.03 -38.34
C LYS A 61 -29.96 5.95 -37.34
N ILE A 62 -30.67 5.35 -36.37
CA ILE A 62 -31.51 6.06 -35.38
C ILE A 62 -30.76 6.25 -34.04
N GLY A 63 -29.83 5.36 -33.74
CA GLY A 63 -29.02 5.37 -32.53
C GLY A 63 -28.05 4.19 -32.55
N GLU A 64 -27.37 3.99 -31.42
CA GLU A 64 -26.47 2.86 -31.20
C GLU A 64 -26.55 2.43 -29.74
N GLU A 65 -26.39 1.14 -29.51
CA GLU A 65 -26.28 0.58 -28.17
C GLU A 65 -24.81 0.32 -27.87
N VAL A 66 -24.25 1.10 -26.95
CA VAL A 66 -22.83 1.00 -26.57
C VAL A 66 -22.70 0.08 -25.36
N THR A 67 -21.99 -1.03 -25.52
CA THR A 67 -21.61 -1.91 -24.41
C THR A 67 -20.12 -1.78 -24.16
N GLU A 68 -19.75 -1.20 -23.02
CA GLU A 68 -18.35 -1.08 -22.62
C GLU A 68 -17.90 -2.31 -21.82
N THR A 69 -16.83 -2.95 -22.29
CA THR A 69 -16.19 -4.09 -21.61
C THR A 69 -14.69 -3.86 -21.48
N LEU A 70 -14.08 -4.39 -20.41
CA LEU A 70 -12.63 -4.33 -20.22
C LEU A 70 -11.95 -5.57 -20.80
N GLU A 71 -11.09 -5.37 -21.79
CA GLU A 71 -10.16 -6.38 -22.29
C GLU A 71 -8.81 -6.22 -21.58
N TYR A 72 -8.24 -7.32 -21.07
CA TYR A 72 -6.92 -7.30 -20.45
C TYR A 72 -5.87 -7.86 -21.41
N THR A 73 -4.96 -7.00 -21.86
CA THR A 73 -3.75 -7.41 -22.59
C THR A 73 -2.57 -7.48 -21.61
N PRO A 74 -1.93 -8.64 -21.41
CA PRO A 74 -0.76 -8.76 -20.54
C PRO A 74 0.37 -7.82 -20.96
N ALA A 75 1.17 -7.38 -19.99
CA ALA A 75 2.39 -6.60 -20.26
C ALA A 75 3.30 -7.37 -21.24
N SER A 76 3.88 -6.69 -22.23
CA SER A 76 4.81 -7.32 -23.18
C SER A 76 6.26 -7.23 -22.68
N LEU A 77 6.99 -8.35 -22.71
CA LEU A 77 8.43 -8.37 -22.44
C LEU A 77 9.21 -8.40 -23.77
N ILE A 78 9.94 -7.33 -24.06
CA ILE A 78 10.64 -7.17 -25.34
C ILE A 78 12.17 -7.26 -25.19
N LYS A 79 12.83 -7.91 -26.14
CA LYS A 79 14.30 -7.88 -26.27
C LYS A 79 14.73 -6.61 -27.00
N ARG A 80 15.12 -5.57 -26.26
CA ARG A 80 15.67 -4.34 -26.84
C ARG A 80 17.12 -4.55 -27.29
N ARG A 81 17.41 -4.41 -28.59
CA ARG A 81 18.77 -4.48 -29.14
C ARG A 81 19.26 -3.09 -29.53
N THR A 82 20.27 -2.58 -28.85
CA THR A 82 20.96 -1.34 -29.23
C THR A 82 22.18 -1.68 -30.07
N ILE A 83 22.10 -1.43 -31.38
CA ILE A 83 23.20 -1.70 -32.32
C ILE A 83 24.03 -0.42 -32.46
N ARG A 84 25.34 -0.51 -32.17
CA ARG A 84 26.30 0.58 -32.30
C ARG A 84 27.35 0.20 -33.35
N PRO A 85 27.20 0.64 -34.61
CA PRO A 85 28.20 0.40 -35.64
C PRO A 85 29.56 0.98 -35.23
N LYS A 86 30.61 0.27 -35.58
CA LYS A 86 32.00 0.68 -35.41
C LYS A 86 32.57 1.00 -36.78
N TYR A 87 33.17 2.16 -36.93
CA TYR A 87 33.81 2.59 -38.17
C TYR A 87 35.31 2.75 -37.94
N ALA A 88 36.13 2.18 -38.80
CA ALA A 88 37.56 2.50 -38.83
C ALA A 88 37.73 3.86 -39.49
N LYS A 89 38.54 4.75 -38.91
CA LYS A 89 38.88 6.01 -39.58
C LYS A 89 39.82 5.74 -40.75
N ALA A 90 39.65 6.50 -41.84
CA ALA A 90 40.44 6.33 -43.06
C ALA A 90 41.94 6.65 -42.87
N ASP A 91 42.28 7.43 -41.84
CA ASP A 91 43.65 7.78 -41.45
C ASP A 91 44.38 6.68 -40.65
N GLY A 92 43.70 5.56 -40.36
CA GLY A 92 44.24 4.49 -39.51
C GLY A 92 44.29 4.81 -38.02
N GLN A 93 43.82 5.99 -37.59
CA GLN A 93 43.95 6.49 -36.22
C GLN A 93 42.76 6.11 -35.32
N GLY A 94 42.33 4.85 -35.41
CA GLY A 94 41.41 4.23 -34.47
C GLY A 94 39.97 4.03 -34.94
N VAL A 95 39.12 3.65 -33.99
CA VAL A 95 37.72 3.25 -34.21
C VAL A 95 36.76 4.30 -33.69
N LEU A 96 35.85 4.75 -34.55
CA LEU A 96 34.75 5.63 -34.21
C LEU A 96 33.51 4.79 -33.83
N ILE A 97 32.95 5.07 -32.65
CA ILE A 97 31.72 4.46 -32.14
C ILE A 97 30.96 5.47 -31.28
N ALA A 98 29.65 5.61 -31.49
CA ALA A 98 28.79 6.46 -30.66
C ALA A 98 28.78 5.95 -29.20
N PRO A 99 28.72 6.78 -28.15
CA PRO A 99 28.70 6.32 -26.76
C PRO A 99 27.47 5.46 -26.44
N LEU A 100 27.56 4.61 -25.41
CA LEU A 100 26.40 3.84 -24.95
C LEU A 100 25.46 4.78 -24.18
N PRO A 101 24.14 4.72 -24.39
CA PRO A 101 23.19 5.43 -23.54
C PRO A 101 23.34 5.01 -22.07
N THR A 102 23.07 5.94 -21.16
CA THR A 102 23.06 5.67 -19.72
C THR A 102 21.96 4.69 -19.35
N ARG A 103 22.23 3.82 -18.37
CA ARG A 103 21.29 2.80 -17.89
C ARG A 103 21.28 2.83 -16.37
N PRO A 104 20.19 2.38 -15.72
CA PRO A 104 20.14 2.35 -14.26
C PRO A 104 21.23 1.47 -13.66
N ILE A 105 21.44 0.29 -14.25
CA ILE A 105 22.46 -0.67 -13.80
C ILE A 105 23.37 -0.99 -14.99
N ASP A 106 24.65 -0.66 -14.86
CA ASP A 106 25.64 -0.92 -15.90
C ASP A 106 25.76 -2.42 -16.19
N LYS A 107 25.90 -2.75 -17.48
CA LYS A 107 26.05 -4.13 -17.99
C LYS A 107 24.89 -5.09 -17.66
N SER A 108 23.83 -4.64 -16.99
CA SER A 108 22.64 -5.45 -16.74
C SER A 108 21.88 -5.76 -18.03
N ILE A 109 21.10 -6.84 -18.07
CA ILE A 109 20.10 -7.04 -19.15
C ILE A 109 18.78 -6.30 -18.86
N ALA A 110 18.53 -5.95 -17.59
CA ALA A 110 17.30 -5.31 -17.17
C ALA A 110 17.34 -3.80 -17.45
N GLU A 111 16.24 -3.31 -18.01
CA GLU A 111 16.01 -1.89 -18.27
C GLU A 111 15.13 -1.27 -17.19
N ALA A 112 15.10 0.06 -17.13
CA ALA A 112 14.34 0.81 -16.13
C ALA A 112 12.89 0.32 -15.97
N CYS A 113 12.19 0.03 -17.07
CA CYS A 113 10.81 -0.44 -17.03
C CYS A 113 10.67 -1.84 -16.40
N LEU A 114 11.59 -2.77 -16.72
CA LEU A 114 11.58 -4.11 -16.14
C LEU A 114 11.93 -4.05 -14.65
N LEU A 115 12.92 -3.25 -14.28
CA LEU A 115 13.28 -3.02 -12.88
C LEU A 115 12.11 -2.43 -12.09
N ALA A 116 11.46 -1.40 -12.62
CA ALA A 116 10.29 -0.79 -12.00
C ALA A 116 9.15 -1.80 -11.79
N HIS A 117 8.84 -2.61 -12.82
CA HIS A 117 7.81 -3.65 -12.71
C HIS A 117 8.14 -4.68 -11.62
N ILE A 118 9.38 -5.16 -11.56
CA ILE A 118 9.83 -6.12 -10.53
C ILE A 118 9.72 -5.53 -9.12
N LEU A 119 10.13 -4.27 -8.95
CA LEU A 119 10.09 -3.57 -7.66
C LEU A 119 8.66 -3.33 -7.18
N VAL A 120 7.78 -2.83 -8.05
CA VAL A 120 6.36 -2.63 -7.75
C VAL A 120 5.71 -3.96 -7.41
N GLY A 121 5.94 -4.99 -8.23
CA GLY A 121 5.44 -6.34 -7.96
C GLY A 121 5.88 -6.85 -6.58
N LYS A 122 7.12 -6.58 -6.17
CA LYS A 122 7.61 -7.06 -4.85
C LYS A 122 7.00 -6.31 -3.68
N TYR A 123 6.99 -4.98 -3.73
CA TYR A 123 6.71 -4.15 -2.55
C TYR A 123 5.30 -3.62 -2.47
N ILE A 124 4.66 -3.35 -3.61
CA ILE A 124 3.28 -2.86 -3.68
C ILE A 124 2.33 -4.04 -3.79
N ASP A 125 2.62 -4.98 -4.69
CA ASP A 125 1.72 -6.12 -4.96
C ASP A 125 2.06 -7.35 -4.10
N HIS A 126 3.07 -7.25 -3.23
CA HIS A 126 3.51 -8.33 -2.33
C HIS A 126 3.84 -9.66 -3.04
N LEU A 127 4.31 -9.61 -4.29
CA LEU A 127 4.71 -10.78 -5.06
C LEU A 127 6.17 -11.15 -4.78
N PRO A 128 6.47 -12.28 -4.12
CA PRO A 128 7.84 -12.71 -3.91
C PRO A 128 8.52 -13.04 -5.25
N PHE A 129 9.86 -12.92 -5.31
CA PHE A 129 10.62 -13.12 -6.55
C PHE A 129 10.36 -14.47 -7.20
N PHE A 130 10.30 -15.54 -6.42
CA PHE A 130 9.94 -16.86 -6.95
C PHE A 130 8.65 -16.84 -7.76
N ARG A 131 7.61 -16.13 -7.28
CA ARG A 131 6.32 -16.04 -7.97
C ARG A 131 6.42 -15.22 -9.24
N GLN A 132 7.15 -14.10 -9.20
CA GLN A 132 7.41 -13.29 -10.40
C GLN A 132 8.20 -14.08 -11.46
N ILE A 133 9.19 -14.89 -11.06
CA ILE A 133 9.95 -15.77 -11.96
C ILE A 133 9.03 -16.78 -12.64
N GLN A 134 8.13 -17.42 -11.88
CA GLN A 134 7.16 -18.34 -12.47
C GLN A 134 6.20 -17.65 -13.44
N MET A 135 5.81 -16.40 -13.16
CA MET A 135 5.02 -15.60 -14.08
C MET A 135 5.78 -15.29 -15.37
N PHE A 136 7.04 -14.84 -15.28
CA PHE A 136 7.87 -14.61 -16.48
C PHE A 136 8.08 -15.87 -17.31
N LYS A 137 8.28 -17.01 -16.65
CA LYS A 137 8.43 -18.31 -17.31
C LYS A 137 7.16 -18.72 -18.04
N ARG A 138 6.00 -18.58 -17.39
CA ARG A 138 4.69 -18.92 -17.96
C ARG A 138 4.34 -18.03 -19.15
N ASP A 139 4.52 -16.71 -19.00
CA ASP A 139 3.98 -15.73 -19.94
C ASP A 139 4.95 -15.43 -21.10
N PHE A 140 6.26 -15.56 -20.89
CA PHE A 140 7.29 -15.21 -21.88
C PHE A 140 8.34 -16.29 -22.13
N GLY A 141 8.25 -17.45 -21.45
CA GLY A 141 9.28 -18.49 -21.52
C GLY A 141 10.64 -18.05 -20.95
N TRP A 142 10.68 -16.97 -20.16
CA TRP A 142 11.91 -16.41 -19.61
C TRP A 142 12.00 -16.66 -18.10
N GLU A 143 13.08 -17.30 -17.66
CA GLU A 143 13.28 -17.68 -16.25
C GLU A 143 14.57 -17.03 -15.72
N PRO A 144 14.51 -15.80 -15.17
CA PRO A 144 15.70 -15.20 -14.56
C PRO A 144 16.06 -15.93 -13.26
N ALA A 145 17.35 -16.04 -12.98
CA ALA A 145 17.82 -16.57 -11.70
C ALA A 145 17.38 -15.66 -10.54
N GLN A 146 16.96 -16.27 -9.43
CA GLN A 146 16.52 -15.54 -8.25
C GLN A 146 17.61 -14.64 -7.65
N SER A 147 18.88 -15.08 -7.70
CA SER A 147 20.03 -14.28 -7.30
C SER A 147 20.13 -13.00 -8.13
N THR A 148 19.99 -13.10 -9.45
CA THR A 148 20.03 -11.95 -10.35
C THR A 148 18.93 -10.93 -10.05
N MET A 149 17.71 -11.37 -9.75
CA MET A 149 16.65 -10.45 -9.31
C MET A 149 16.97 -9.79 -7.96
N GLY A 150 17.62 -10.52 -7.06
CA GLY A 150 18.13 -9.99 -5.80
C GLY A 150 19.20 -8.92 -6.00
N ASP A 151 20.15 -9.15 -6.90
CA ASP A 151 21.22 -8.21 -7.23
C ASP A 151 20.65 -6.94 -7.87
N TRP A 152 19.73 -7.08 -8.82
CA TRP A 152 19.03 -5.93 -9.42
C TRP A 152 18.28 -5.11 -8.39
N MET A 153 17.61 -5.77 -7.44
CA MET A 153 16.94 -5.10 -6.35
C MET A 153 17.92 -4.31 -5.48
N ALA A 154 19.04 -4.92 -5.08
CA ALA A 154 20.05 -4.27 -4.27
C ALA A 154 20.63 -3.03 -4.97
N SER A 155 20.94 -3.14 -6.27
CA SER A 155 21.39 -2.00 -7.07
C SER A 155 20.33 -0.91 -7.17
N CYS A 156 19.05 -1.25 -7.36
CA CYS A 156 17.98 -0.26 -7.36
C CYS A 156 17.86 0.46 -6.01
N CYS A 157 17.99 -0.26 -4.89
CA CYS A 157 17.99 0.35 -3.56
C CYS A 157 19.14 1.35 -3.38
N GLN A 158 20.33 1.07 -3.91
CA GLN A 158 21.46 2.01 -3.91
C GLN A 158 21.14 3.26 -4.73
N LEU A 159 20.54 3.12 -5.91
CA LEU A 159 20.12 4.26 -6.74
C LEU A 159 19.05 5.13 -6.06
N LEU A 160 18.22 4.54 -5.19
CA LEU A 160 17.15 5.24 -4.47
C LEU A 160 17.63 5.87 -3.15
N GLU A 161 18.86 5.63 -2.71
CA GLU A 161 19.41 6.16 -1.46
C GLU A 161 19.34 7.69 -1.36
N PRO A 162 19.60 8.50 -2.42
CA PRO A 162 19.43 9.95 -2.34
C PRO A 162 18.00 10.38 -2.01
N LEU A 163 17.00 9.65 -2.50
CA LEU A 163 15.59 9.90 -2.19
C LEU A 163 15.28 9.54 -0.74
N TYR A 164 15.82 8.43 -0.24
CA TYR A 164 15.72 8.05 1.17
C TYR A 164 16.32 9.12 2.09
N ASN A 165 17.50 9.63 1.76
CA ASN A 165 18.18 10.67 2.53
C ASN A 165 17.38 11.99 2.52
N THR A 166 16.81 12.36 1.37
CA THR A 166 15.94 13.54 1.27
C THR A 166 14.66 13.37 2.11
N LEU A 167 14.04 12.19 2.06
CA LEU A 167 12.87 11.86 2.89
C LEU A 167 13.20 11.94 4.38
N LYS A 168 14.34 11.38 4.79
CA LYS A 168 14.84 11.47 6.17
C LYS A 168 15.00 12.92 6.61
N GLN A 169 15.65 13.76 5.79
CA GLN A 169 15.82 15.18 6.10
C GLN A 169 14.48 15.90 6.28
N LYS A 170 13.51 15.65 5.39
CA LYS A 170 12.17 16.26 5.50
C LYS A 170 11.45 15.87 6.78
N ILE A 171 11.49 14.60 7.15
CA ILE A 171 10.87 14.12 8.39
C ILE A 171 11.54 14.71 9.63
N LEU A 172 12.87 14.78 9.65
CA LEU A 172 13.60 15.35 10.78
C LEU A 172 13.45 16.89 10.88
N ALA A 173 13.06 17.55 9.80
CA ALA A 173 12.76 18.98 9.79
C ALA A 173 11.30 19.30 10.17
N SER A 174 10.46 18.28 10.41
CA SER A 174 9.06 18.49 10.79
C SER A 174 8.93 18.84 12.27
N ASP A 175 8.00 19.73 12.61
CA ASP A 175 7.75 20.09 14.02
C ASP A 175 7.08 18.96 14.82
N TYR A 176 6.47 17.99 14.12
CA TYR A 176 5.71 16.91 14.75
C TYR A 176 5.81 15.61 13.96
N ILE A 177 6.34 14.59 14.62
CA ILE A 177 6.45 13.23 14.07
C ILE A 177 5.89 12.20 15.04
N GLN A 178 5.42 11.09 14.48
CA GLN A 178 4.97 9.92 15.20
C GLN A 178 6.02 8.81 15.04
N ALA A 179 6.38 8.13 16.12
CA ALA A 179 7.28 7.00 16.11
C ALA A 179 6.60 5.74 16.65
N ASP A 180 6.86 4.62 15.98
CA ASP A 180 6.44 3.28 16.41
C ASP A 180 7.49 2.26 15.93
N GLU A 181 7.54 1.10 16.58
CA GLU A 181 8.47 0.04 16.20
C GLU A 181 7.77 -1.32 16.10
N SER A 182 8.00 -2.00 14.97
CA SER A 182 7.40 -3.30 14.70
C SER A 182 8.47 -4.39 14.57
N PRO A 183 8.30 -5.55 15.23
CA PRO A 183 9.23 -6.67 15.10
C PRO A 183 9.13 -7.30 13.70
N ILE A 184 10.26 -7.62 13.09
CA ILE A 184 10.37 -8.38 11.84
C ILE A 184 11.36 -9.53 11.98
N LYS A 185 10.95 -10.74 11.58
CA LYS A 185 11.88 -11.88 11.50
C LYS A 185 12.73 -11.75 10.24
N VAL A 186 14.05 -11.72 10.43
CA VAL A 186 15.01 -11.58 9.33
C VAL A 186 15.87 -12.82 9.31
N LEU A 187 16.11 -13.37 8.12
CA LEU A 187 16.99 -14.52 7.94
C LEU A 187 18.40 -14.17 8.40
N ASP A 188 18.97 -15.02 9.24
CA ASP A 188 20.30 -14.83 9.79
C ASP A 188 21.34 -15.46 8.85
N SER A 189 22.32 -14.66 8.40
CA SER A 189 23.45 -15.15 7.60
C SER A 189 24.40 -16.00 8.42
N ASP A 190 24.50 -15.73 9.71
CA ASP A 190 25.52 -16.29 10.60
C ASP A 190 25.11 -17.70 11.06
N LYS A 191 23.80 -17.99 11.05
CA LYS A 191 23.25 -19.31 11.41
C LYS A 191 22.16 -19.75 10.43
N LYS A 192 22.53 -20.72 9.60
CA LYS A 192 21.64 -21.35 8.60
C LYS A 192 20.35 -21.88 9.25
N GLY A 193 19.21 -21.60 8.60
CA GLY A 193 17.89 -22.06 9.05
C GLY A 193 17.34 -21.31 10.26
N SER A 194 18.00 -20.25 10.71
CA SER A 194 17.53 -19.42 11.81
C SER A 194 17.18 -18.01 11.35
N THR A 195 16.41 -17.33 12.19
CA THR A 195 16.06 -15.91 12.01
C THR A 195 16.44 -15.17 13.27
N HIS A 196 16.99 -13.97 13.14
CA HIS A 196 17.06 -13.03 14.25
C HIS A 196 15.84 -12.13 14.28
N GLN A 197 15.54 -11.59 15.47
CA GLN A 197 14.45 -10.65 15.66
C GLN A 197 14.94 -9.23 15.37
N GLY A 198 14.68 -8.74 14.16
CA GLY A 198 14.89 -7.35 13.79
C GLY A 198 13.70 -6.46 14.18
N TYR A 199 13.89 -5.16 14.07
CA TYR A 199 12.89 -4.14 14.35
C TYR A 199 12.88 -3.08 13.26
N GLN A 200 11.68 -2.78 12.77
CA GLN A 200 11.44 -1.70 11.84
C GLN A 200 10.89 -0.52 12.62
N TRP A 201 11.72 0.51 12.79
CA TRP A 201 11.27 1.80 13.31
C TRP A 201 10.58 2.56 12.19
N VAL A 202 9.42 3.14 12.51
CA VAL A 202 8.59 3.90 11.59
C VAL A 202 8.46 5.31 12.14
N TYR A 203 8.84 6.30 11.34
CA TYR A 203 8.65 7.72 11.64
C TYR A 203 7.67 8.30 10.64
N HIS A 204 6.56 8.83 11.12
CA HIS A 204 5.50 9.36 10.29
C HIS A 204 5.28 10.84 10.58
N ASP A 205 5.37 11.66 9.55
CA ASP A 205 4.90 13.05 9.57
C ASP A 205 3.45 13.05 9.02
N PRO A 206 2.43 13.24 9.87
CA PRO A 206 1.04 13.24 9.44
C PRO A 206 0.62 14.51 8.70
N VAL A 207 1.36 15.61 8.84
CA VAL A 207 1.07 16.89 8.17
C VAL A 207 1.48 16.79 6.70
N GLN A 208 2.70 16.32 6.45
CA GLN A 208 3.23 16.13 5.09
C GLN A 208 2.87 14.77 4.49
N LYS A 209 2.29 13.85 5.29
CA LYS A 209 1.97 12.47 4.93
C LYS A 209 3.21 11.68 4.47
N LEU A 210 4.33 11.87 5.17
CA LEU A 210 5.59 11.20 4.88
C LEU A 210 5.84 10.08 5.88
N VAL A 211 6.37 8.94 5.41
CA VAL A 211 6.70 7.79 6.25
C VAL A 211 8.14 7.35 5.97
N LEU A 212 8.97 7.33 7.02
CA LEU A 212 10.33 6.82 6.98
C LEU A 212 10.43 5.51 7.73
N PHE A 213 11.00 4.52 7.07
CA PHE A 213 11.32 3.23 7.64
C PHE A 213 12.83 3.19 7.97
N ASN A 214 13.19 2.93 9.23
CA ASN A 214 14.55 2.69 9.69
C ASN A 214 14.68 1.28 10.32
N TYR A 215 15.36 0.37 9.63
CA TYR A 215 15.58 -0.99 10.12
C TYR A 215 16.73 -1.07 11.12
N ARG A 216 16.55 -1.84 12.20
CA ARG A 216 17.57 -2.12 13.23
C ARG A 216 17.58 -3.60 13.59
N LYS A 217 18.78 -4.15 13.84
CA LYS A 217 18.94 -5.55 14.31
C LYS A 217 18.40 -5.78 15.73
N GLY A 218 18.18 -4.74 16.54
CA GLY A 218 17.67 -4.84 17.90
C GLY A 218 16.74 -3.70 18.29
N ARG A 219 16.01 -3.86 19.40
CA ARG A 219 15.05 -2.87 19.96
C ARG A 219 15.69 -1.89 20.94
N GLY A 220 16.99 -1.68 20.82
CA GLY A 220 17.73 -0.82 21.74
C GLY A 220 17.53 0.67 21.44
N GLN A 221 17.80 1.51 22.44
CA GLN A 221 17.72 2.96 22.34
C GLN A 221 18.63 3.59 21.27
N ASN A 222 19.71 2.90 20.87
CA ASN A 222 20.68 3.44 19.90
C ASN A 222 20.02 3.74 18.56
N GLY A 223 19.06 2.91 18.14
CA GLY A 223 18.36 3.07 16.86
C GLY A 223 17.69 4.44 16.71
N PRO A 224 16.72 4.77 17.57
CA PRO A 224 16.07 6.07 17.55
C PRO A 224 16.98 7.22 18.00
N LYS A 225 17.89 6.99 18.96
CA LYS A 225 18.82 8.04 19.42
C LYS A 225 19.73 8.56 18.31
N GLU A 226 20.27 7.68 17.47
CA GLU A 226 21.10 8.07 16.33
C GLU A 226 20.29 8.81 15.26
N LEU A 227 19.05 8.39 15.00
CA LEU A 227 18.23 9.02 13.96
C LEU A 227 17.69 10.40 14.39
N LEU A 228 17.29 10.51 15.66
CA LEU A 228 16.67 11.70 16.23
C LEU A 228 17.68 12.67 16.88
N ALA A 229 18.99 12.43 16.73
CA ALA A 229 20.04 13.22 17.38
C ALA A 229 19.91 14.74 17.11
N ASP A 230 19.49 15.10 15.89
CA ASP A 230 19.32 16.48 15.45
C ASP A 230 17.84 16.90 15.36
N TYR A 231 16.91 16.07 15.85
CA TYR A 231 15.48 16.36 15.80
C TYR A 231 15.09 17.43 16.82
N HIS A 232 14.24 18.36 16.42
CA HIS A 232 13.64 19.36 17.29
C HIS A 232 12.13 19.41 17.04
N GLY A 233 11.34 19.20 18.09
CA GLY A 233 9.88 19.26 17.97
C GLY A 233 9.16 18.25 18.86
N TYR A 234 7.94 17.93 18.47
CA TYR A 234 7.06 16.99 19.17
C TYR A 234 7.26 15.58 18.65
N LEU A 235 7.52 14.63 19.53
CA LEU A 235 7.63 13.21 19.21
C LEU A 235 6.47 12.47 19.86
N GLN A 236 5.50 12.01 19.06
CA GLN A 236 4.45 11.15 19.57
C GLN A 236 4.86 9.68 19.47
N CYS A 237 4.89 8.99 20.60
CA CYS A 237 5.27 7.59 20.68
C CYS A 237 4.31 6.82 21.57
N ASP A 238 4.49 5.50 21.64
CA ASP A 238 3.87 4.71 22.69
C ASP A 238 4.55 4.98 24.06
N GLY A 239 4.16 4.22 25.08
CA GLY A 239 4.74 4.32 26.42
C GLY A 239 6.02 3.49 26.61
N TYR A 240 6.78 3.19 25.55
CA TYR A 240 7.99 2.38 25.67
C TYR A 240 9.15 3.20 26.28
N THR A 241 9.84 2.60 27.26
CA THR A 241 10.88 3.26 28.08
C THR A 241 12.08 3.79 27.29
N VAL A 242 12.28 3.33 26.06
CA VAL A 242 13.31 3.91 25.16
C VAL A 242 12.98 5.36 24.83
N TYR A 243 11.70 5.71 24.65
CA TYR A 243 11.30 7.07 24.34
C TYR A 243 11.47 8.01 25.53
N ASP A 244 11.24 7.54 26.76
CA ASP A 244 11.48 8.36 27.97
C ASP A 244 12.93 8.87 28.02
N LYS A 245 13.89 8.05 27.60
CA LYS A 245 15.30 8.44 27.52
C LYS A 245 15.57 9.45 26.41
N ILE A 246 14.82 9.40 25.31
CA ILE A 246 14.92 10.35 24.20
C ILE A 246 14.34 11.70 24.63
N GLY A 247 13.24 11.69 25.36
CA GLY A 247 12.62 12.90 25.91
C GLY A 247 13.41 13.58 27.03
N THR A 248 14.58 13.06 27.41
CA THR A 248 15.52 13.80 28.27
C THR A 248 16.22 14.92 27.51
N ASP A 249 16.26 14.86 26.18
CA ASP A 249 16.74 15.95 25.35
C ASP A 249 15.72 17.11 25.37
N PRO A 250 16.11 18.32 25.83
CA PRO A 250 15.21 19.47 25.88
C PRO A 250 14.68 19.92 24.50
N LYS A 251 15.29 19.48 23.40
CA LYS A 251 14.83 19.76 22.04
C LYS A 251 13.59 18.94 21.66
N ILE A 252 13.31 17.84 22.37
CA ILE A 252 12.26 16.90 22.03
C ILE A 252 11.17 16.94 23.10
N THR A 253 9.95 17.30 22.69
CA THR A 253 8.77 17.21 23.57
C THR A 253 8.01 15.92 23.28
N LEU A 254 8.02 15.00 24.24
CA LEU A 254 7.27 13.74 24.09
C LEU A 254 5.75 13.98 24.19
N ALA A 255 5.01 13.29 23.32
CA ALA A 255 3.57 13.19 23.35
C ALA A 255 3.13 11.72 23.42
N GLY A 256 2.29 11.37 24.39
CA GLY A 256 1.79 10.00 24.50
C GLY A 256 0.74 9.68 23.42
N CYS A 257 0.88 8.53 22.75
CA CYS A 257 -0.10 8.05 21.78
C CYS A 257 -1.40 7.58 22.47
N LEU A 258 -2.49 8.32 22.26
CA LEU A 258 -3.80 7.99 22.83
C LEU A 258 -4.40 6.67 22.31
N VAL A 259 -4.01 6.23 21.11
CA VAL A 259 -4.44 4.94 20.57
C VAL A 259 -3.83 3.78 21.37
N HIS A 260 -2.54 3.88 21.71
CA HIS A 260 -1.87 2.90 22.56
C HIS A 260 -2.44 2.90 23.98
N ALA A 261 -2.69 4.08 24.56
CA ALA A 261 -3.37 4.18 25.84
C ALA A 261 -4.76 3.52 25.79
N ARG A 262 -5.59 3.83 24.78
CA ARG A 262 -6.91 3.22 24.58
C ARG A 262 -6.83 1.70 24.44
N ARG A 263 -5.84 1.16 23.72
CA ARG A 263 -5.67 -0.29 23.57
C ARG A 263 -5.49 -0.96 24.93
N LYS A 264 -4.66 -0.40 25.82
CA LYS A 264 -4.49 -0.92 27.19
C LYS A 264 -5.77 -0.87 28.01
N PHE A 265 -6.55 0.20 27.90
CA PHE A 265 -7.89 0.27 28.48
C PHE A 265 -8.80 -0.83 27.91
N HIS A 266 -8.76 -1.08 26.61
CA HIS A 266 -9.55 -2.14 26.01
C HIS A 266 -9.10 -3.53 26.47
N ASP A 267 -7.81 -3.83 26.49
CA ASP A 267 -7.28 -5.13 26.92
C ASP A 267 -7.64 -5.42 28.40
N ALA A 268 -7.74 -4.38 29.23
CA ALA A 268 -8.16 -4.50 30.63
C ALA A 268 -9.66 -4.84 30.80
N LEU A 269 -10.52 -4.62 29.80
CA LEU A 269 -11.94 -5.04 29.83
C LEU A 269 -12.07 -6.53 30.16
N ASP A 270 -11.21 -7.35 29.57
CA ASP A 270 -11.28 -8.79 29.72
C ASP A 270 -10.81 -9.27 31.10
N SER A 271 -10.05 -8.41 31.83
CA SER A 271 -9.53 -8.71 33.16
C SER A 271 -10.55 -8.49 34.28
N ASP A 272 -11.47 -7.52 34.14
CA ASP A 272 -12.57 -7.28 35.11
C ASP A 272 -13.85 -6.80 34.40
N LYS A 273 -14.56 -7.77 33.81
CA LYS A 273 -15.79 -7.53 33.04
C LYS A 273 -16.92 -6.90 33.86
N LYS A 274 -16.88 -7.00 35.20
CA LYS A 274 -17.97 -6.56 36.10
C LYS A 274 -17.86 -5.08 36.43
N HIS A 275 -16.66 -4.57 36.72
CA HIS A 275 -16.45 -3.19 37.18
C HIS A 275 -15.99 -2.24 36.08
N TRP A 276 -15.52 -2.76 34.95
CA TRP A 276 -15.00 -1.93 33.86
C TRP A 276 -16.00 -0.88 33.31
N PRO A 277 -17.30 -1.18 33.10
CA PRO A 277 -18.22 -0.21 32.52
C PRO A 277 -18.38 1.07 33.36
N SER A 278 -18.15 1.03 34.68
CA SER A 278 -18.19 2.21 35.55
C SER A 278 -16.83 2.91 35.60
N LEU A 279 -15.74 2.16 35.74
CA LEU A 279 -14.37 2.69 35.82
C LEU A 279 -13.93 3.34 34.50
N GLY A 280 -14.12 2.64 33.37
CA GLY A 280 -13.77 3.13 32.04
C GLY A 280 -14.55 4.39 31.65
N ARG A 281 -15.84 4.48 32.02
CA ARG A 281 -16.65 5.69 31.81
C ARG A 281 -16.13 6.87 32.64
N SER A 282 -15.72 6.65 33.89
CA SER A 282 -15.16 7.70 34.74
C SER A 282 -13.80 8.19 34.25
N ILE A 283 -12.90 7.28 33.85
CA ILE A 283 -11.58 7.64 33.31
C ILE A 283 -11.72 8.43 32.00
N TRP A 284 -12.59 7.97 31.09
CA TRP A 284 -12.83 8.67 29.82
C TRP A 284 -13.50 10.04 30.01
N LYS A 285 -14.47 10.15 30.93
CA LYS A 285 -15.06 11.45 31.31
C LYS A 285 -14.02 12.41 31.88
N ASN A 286 -13.13 11.95 32.76
CA ASN A 286 -12.04 12.75 33.32
C ASN A 286 -11.01 13.20 32.27
N ALA A 287 -10.68 12.33 31.31
CA ALA A 287 -9.78 12.68 30.21
C ALA A 287 -10.38 13.78 29.31
N ARG A 288 -11.71 13.79 29.14
CA ARG A 288 -12.43 14.76 28.30
C ARG A 288 -12.80 16.06 29.03
N SER A 289 -12.96 16.01 30.35
CA SER A 289 -13.34 17.16 31.19
C SER A 289 -12.18 18.07 31.59
N ARG A 290 -10.93 17.59 31.48
CA ARG A 290 -9.74 18.45 31.57
C ARG A 290 -9.77 19.43 30.39
N LYS A 291 -10.24 20.66 30.65
CA LYS A 291 -10.22 21.79 29.72
C LYS A 291 -8.85 21.83 29.03
N ARG A 292 -8.83 21.82 27.69
CA ARG A 292 -7.63 22.06 26.89
C ARG A 292 -6.92 23.31 27.45
N PRO A 293 -5.67 23.24 27.93
CA PRO A 293 -4.90 24.45 28.10
C PRO A 293 -4.84 25.11 26.72
N LYS A 294 -5.18 26.40 26.65
CA LYS A 294 -5.00 27.18 25.42
C LYS A 294 -3.49 27.18 25.11
N MET A 295 -3.02 26.29 24.23
CA MET A 295 -1.70 26.42 23.64
C MET A 295 -1.74 27.64 22.71
N THR A 296 -1.35 28.79 23.24
CA THR A 296 -1.00 29.95 22.41
C THR A 296 0.32 29.64 21.73
N LEU A 297 0.25 29.18 20.47
CA LEU A 297 1.40 29.22 19.58
C LEU A 297 1.80 30.70 19.43
N LYS A 298 2.86 31.15 20.11
CA LYS A 298 3.46 32.44 19.83
C LYS A 298 4.06 32.35 18.42
N ARG A 299 3.35 32.86 17.42
CA ARG A 299 3.95 33.15 16.10
C ARG A 299 5.07 34.16 16.35
N GLY A 300 6.32 33.71 16.20
CA GLY A 300 7.48 34.59 16.17
C GLY A 300 7.29 35.59 15.03
N LYS A 301 7.28 36.88 15.34
CA LYS A 301 7.42 37.93 14.32
C LYS A 301 8.87 37.87 13.85
N HIS A 302 9.10 37.36 12.65
CA HIS A 302 10.32 37.69 11.93
C HIS A 302 10.23 39.17 11.53
N SER A 303 11.02 40.02 12.17
CA SER A 303 11.30 41.36 11.67
C SER A 303 12.22 41.22 10.47
N ALA A 304 11.71 41.60 9.30
CA ALA A 304 12.56 41.93 8.17
C ALA A 304 13.24 43.27 8.46
N THR A 305 14.56 43.23 8.58
CA THR A 305 15.50 44.33 8.34
C THR A 305 16.70 43.72 7.64
#